data_AF-A0A7C2IJF1-F1
#
_entry.id   AF-A0A7C2IJF1-F1
#
_cell.length_a   1.000
_cell.length_b   1.000
_cell.length_c   1.000
_cell.angle_alpha   90.00
_cell.angle_beta   90.00
_cell.angle_gamma   90.00
#
_symmetry.space_group_name_H-M   'P 1'
#
loop_
_entity.id
_entity.type
_entity.pdbx_description
1 polymer ?
#
loop_
_entity_poly.entity_id
_entity_poly.type
_entity_poly.pdbx_seq_one_letter_code
_entity_poly.pdbx_strand_id
1 'polypeptide(L)'
;MKRGCRNWLVLSVMLGVGTRVYAQSLTWLGTLGGSASYAYGVSADGSVVVGRAYNTSRYERAFRWVEGVGMQDLGTLDLADESVASGVSADGSVVVGRAYTSWLFSGAFRWTAAGRMENLNITYASLLIGDSWLYEARAISPDGRYIVGWGYNAATGRYEAYLLDTLCTPHNGDVDGDGCVDDADMLAVLFAFGQTGSNLGRVDVNCDGVVDDADLLQVLFNFGSGC
;
A
#
# COMPACT_ATOMS: atom_id res chain seq x y z
N MET A 1 -64.03 -17.57 50.21
CA MET A 1 -63.67 -16.55 49.19
C MET A 1 -62.23 -16.11 49.41
N LYS A 2 -61.28 -16.66 48.64
CA LYS A 2 -59.85 -16.26 48.68
C LYS A 2 -59.67 -15.08 47.73
N ARG A 3 -59.08 -13.96 48.18
CA ARG A 3 -58.62 -12.87 47.31
C ARG A 3 -57.09 -12.83 47.37
N GLY A 4 -56.46 -13.06 46.23
CA GLY A 4 -55.01 -13.21 46.08
C GLY A 4 -54.29 -11.86 45.99
N CYS A 5 -53.14 -11.78 46.65
CA CYS A 5 -52.13 -10.74 46.45
C CYS A 5 -51.48 -10.90 45.06
N ARG A 6 -51.44 -9.82 44.28
CA ARG A 6 -50.68 -9.74 43.02
C ARG A 6 -49.28 -9.20 43.32
N ASN A 7 -48.28 -10.05 43.18
CA ASN A 7 -46.86 -9.69 43.12
C ASN A 7 -46.61 -8.91 41.81
N TRP A 8 -46.04 -7.70 41.90
CA TRP A 8 -45.45 -7.02 40.74
C TRP A 8 -43.95 -7.30 40.74
N LEU A 9 -43.49 -8.09 39.78
CA LEU A 9 -42.07 -8.18 39.44
C LEU A 9 -41.68 -6.90 38.69
N VAL A 10 -40.85 -6.06 39.30
CA VAL A 10 -40.16 -4.99 38.59
C VAL A 10 -38.95 -5.63 37.90
N LEU A 11 -39.00 -5.71 36.58
CA LEU A 11 -37.90 -6.17 35.75
C LEU A 11 -36.90 -5.01 35.62
N SER A 12 -35.84 -5.03 36.43
CA SER A 12 -34.72 -4.09 36.30
C SER A 12 -33.91 -4.47 35.06
N VAL A 13 -34.04 -3.68 33.99
CA VAL A 13 -33.12 -3.72 32.85
C VAL A 13 -31.81 -3.05 33.28
N MET A 14 -30.79 -3.84 33.61
CA MET A 14 -29.43 -3.32 33.74
C MET A 14 -28.88 -3.06 32.33
N LEU A 15 -28.97 -1.82 31.87
CA LEU A 15 -28.16 -1.32 30.77
C LEU A 15 -26.71 -1.24 31.26
N GLY A 16 -25.96 -2.32 31.04
CA GLY A 16 -24.52 -2.34 31.24
C GLY A 16 -23.87 -1.39 30.24
N VAL A 17 -23.62 -0.15 30.65
CA VAL A 17 -22.72 0.74 29.93
C VAL A 17 -21.32 0.18 30.13
N GLY A 18 -20.89 -0.71 29.23
CA GLY A 18 -19.53 -1.21 29.20
C GLY A 18 -18.59 -0.03 28.96
N THR A 19 -17.99 0.49 30.02
CA THR A 19 -16.91 1.47 29.91
C THR A 19 -15.77 0.79 29.17
N ARG A 20 -15.47 1.23 27.94
CA ARG A 20 -14.22 0.85 27.28
C ARG A 20 -13.08 1.36 28.15
N VAL A 21 -12.40 0.43 28.82
CA VAL A 21 -11.16 0.73 29.53
C VAL A 21 -10.09 0.83 28.45
N TYR A 22 -9.68 2.06 28.14
CA TYR A 22 -8.46 2.30 27.38
C TYR A 22 -7.29 2.06 28.32
N ALA A 23 -6.76 0.84 28.31
CA ALA A 23 -5.51 0.53 28.97
C ALA A 23 -4.35 0.84 28.01
N GLN A 24 -3.30 1.46 28.54
CA GLN A 24 -2.04 1.55 27.80
C GLN A 24 -1.51 0.14 27.57
N SER A 25 -1.01 -0.12 26.37
CA SER A 25 -0.41 -1.40 26.00
C SER A 25 0.93 -1.17 25.31
N LEU A 26 1.81 -2.16 25.41
CA LEU A 26 3.06 -2.25 24.68
C LEU A 26 3.05 -3.57 23.92
N THR A 27 3.17 -3.51 22.60
CA THR A 27 3.18 -4.69 21.74
C THR A 27 4.53 -4.82 21.05
N TRP A 28 5.21 -5.94 21.26
CA TRP A 28 6.39 -6.31 20.50
C TRP A 28 5.96 -6.96 19.18
N LEU A 29 6.41 -6.40 18.05
CA LEU A 29 5.92 -6.82 16.72
C LEU A 29 6.59 -8.09 16.17
N GLY A 30 7.69 -8.53 16.79
CA GLY A 30 8.49 -9.68 16.34
C GLY A 30 9.44 -9.34 15.19
N THR A 31 9.87 -10.37 14.44
CA THR A 31 10.76 -10.26 13.27
C THR A 31 10.25 -11.19 12.16
N LEU A 32 10.86 -11.11 10.96
CA LEU A 32 10.63 -12.07 9.86
C LEU A 32 11.47 -13.35 10.01
N GLY A 33 11.71 -13.76 11.25
CA GLY A 33 12.57 -14.91 11.59
C GLY A 33 14.07 -14.59 11.68
N GLY A 34 14.49 -13.35 11.39
CA GLY A 34 15.86 -12.87 11.60
C GLY A 34 16.07 -12.24 12.97
N SER A 35 17.22 -11.56 13.14
CA SER A 35 17.73 -11.11 14.44
C SER A 35 17.14 -9.81 14.97
N ALA A 36 16.56 -8.95 14.13
CA ALA A 36 16.01 -7.66 14.55
C ALA A 36 14.94 -7.13 13.58
N SER A 37 14.16 -6.16 14.06
CA SER A 37 13.21 -5.37 13.30
C SER A 37 13.19 -3.91 13.80
N TYR A 38 12.83 -2.98 12.92
CA TYR A 38 12.77 -1.55 13.18
C TYR A 38 11.50 -0.99 12.53
N ALA A 39 10.65 -0.33 13.32
CA ALA A 39 9.43 0.33 12.82
C ALA A 39 9.70 1.80 12.50
N TYR A 40 9.10 2.29 11.41
CA TYR A 40 9.29 3.67 10.92
C TYR A 40 7.97 4.42 10.67
N GLY A 41 6.87 3.72 10.39
CA GLY A 41 5.57 4.32 10.12
C GLY A 41 4.41 3.54 10.73
N VAL A 42 3.29 4.22 10.97
CA VAL A 42 2.06 3.65 11.54
C VAL A 42 0.83 4.29 10.90
N SER A 43 -0.23 3.50 10.67
CA SER A 43 -1.53 3.99 10.19
C SER A 43 -2.22 4.87 11.23
N ALA A 44 -3.25 5.62 10.82
CA ALA A 44 -3.89 6.61 11.69
C ALA A 44 -4.62 5.97 12.89
N ASP A 45 -5.10 4.74 12.73
CA ASP A 45 -5.77 3.95 13.76
C ASP A 45 -4.81 3.08 14.59
N GLY A 46 -3.52 3.04 14.24
CA GLY A 46 -2.52 2.19 14.90
C GLY A 46 -2.56 0.71 14.52
N SER A 47 -3.46 0.29 13.62
CA SER A 47 -3.66 -1.12 13.28
C SER A 47 -2.59 -1.67 12.32
N VAL A 48 -1.88 -0.80 11.61
CA VAL A 48 -0.82 -1.16 10.66
C VAL A 48 0.48 -0.44 11.00
N VAL A 49 1.58 -1.20 11.11
CA VAL A 49 2.93 -0.67 11.34
C VAL A 49 3.86 -1.14 10.23
N VAL A 50 4.71 -0.26 9.72
CA VAL A 50 5.67 -0.58 8.66
C VAL A 50 7.09 -0.25 9.07
N GLY A 51 8.05 -0.92 8.43
CA GLY A 51 9.47 -0.71 8.69
C GLY A 51 10.34 -1.70 7.94
N ARG A 52 11.48 -2.06 8.54
CA ARG A 52 12.36 -3.14 8.05
C ARG A 52 12.60 -4.21 9.10
N ALA A 53 12.75 -5.45 8.67
CA ALA A 53 13.13 -6.57 9.52
C ALA A 53 14.12 -7.47 8.78
N TYR A 54 15.02 -8.11 9.53
CA TYR A 54 15.86 -9.16 8.97
C TYR A 54 15.04 -10.44 8.81
N ASN A 55 15.15 -11.07 7.64
CA ASN A 55 14.63 -12.43 7.44
C ASN A 55 15.66 -13.48 7.88
N THR A 56 15.32 -14.77 7.74
CA THR A 56 16.19 -15.90 8.11
C THR A 56 17.50 -15.95 7.31
N SER A 57 17.51 -15.38 6.10
CA SER A 57 18.69 -15.22 5.24
C SER A 57 19.50 -13.96 5.55
N ARG A 58 19.10 -13.18 6.57
CA ARG A 58 19.73 -11.92 7.01
C ARG A 58 19.62 -10.76 6.02
N TYR A 59 18.75 -10.85 5.01
CA TYR A 59 18.43 -9.71 4.16
C TYR A 59 17.46 -8.77 4.87
N GLU A 60 17.61 -7.48 4.63
CA GLU A 60 16.64 -6.48 5.06
C GLU A 60 15.38 -6.52 4.19
N ARG A 61 14.23 -6.59 4.85
CA ARG A 61 12.94 -6.68 4.19
C ARG A 61 11.98 -5.65 4.75
N ALA A 62 11.36 -4.91 3.85
CA ALA A 62 10.22 -4.08 4.14
C ALA A 62 9.12 -4.98 4.71
N PHE A 63 8.57 -4.60 5.86
CA PHE A 63 7.46 -5.34 6.45
C PHE A 63 6.22 -4.46 6.59
N ARG A 64 5.07 -5.14 6.61
CA ARG A 64 3.79 -4.61 7.08
C ARG A 64 3.28 -5.51 8.19
N TRP A 65 3.16 -4.96 9.39
CA TRP A 65 2.54 -5.64 10.53
C TRP A 65 1.10 -5.18 10.65
N VAL A 66 0.18 -6.12 10.84
CA VAL A 66 -1.23 -5.82 11.07
C VAL A 66 -1.66 -6.39 12.40
N GLU A 67 -2.41 -5.61 13.17
CA GLU A 67 -2.97 -6.04 14.45
C GLU A 67 -3.79 -7.33 14.29
N GLY A 68 -3.51 -8.32 15.14
CA GLY A 68 -4.16 -9.62 15.11
C GLY A 68 -3.70 -10.58 14.00
N VAL A 69 -2.91 -10.11 13.01
CA VAL A 69 -2.39 -10.95 11.90
C VAL A 69 -0.89 -11.19 12.04
N GLY A 70 -0.12 -10.17 12.42
CA GLY A 70 1.33 -10.26 12.56
C GLY A 70 2.12 -9.60 11.42
N MET A 71 3.41 -9.91 11.35
CA MET A 71 4.37 -9.29 10.42
C MET A 71 4.39 -10.01 9.07
N GLN A 72 4.20 -9.27 7.98
CA GLN A 72 4.27 -9.72 6.60
C GLN A 72 5.50 -9.15 5.90
N ASP A 73 6.25 -10.00 5.19
CA ASP A 73 7.29 -9.58 4.24
C ASP A 73 6.63 -9.01 2.98
N LEU A 74 7.01 -7.78 2.58
CA LEU A 74 6.49 -7.13 1.39
C LEU A 74 7.25 -7.49 0.10
N GLY A 75 8.37 -8.21 0.22
CA GLY A 75 9.26 -8.55 -0.89
C GLY A 75 10.23 -7.43 -1.23
N THR A 76 10.75 -7.48 -2.46
CA THR A 76 11.70 -6.51 -3.03
C THR A 76 11.30 -6.20 -4.48
N LEU A 77 11.91 -5.19 -5.09
CA LEU A 77 11.84 -4.99 -6.54
C LEU A 77 12.70 -6.07 -7.24
N ASP A 78 12.38 -6.41 -8.49
CA ASP A 78 12.96 -7.58 -9.20
C ASP A 78 14.50 -7.67 -9.17
N LEU A 79 15.20 -6.54 -9.26
CA LEU A 79 16.66 -6.47 -9.25
C LEU A 79 17.26 -6.11 -7.87
N ALA A 80 16.43 -5.91 -6.86
CA ALA A 80 16.83 -5.58 -5.49
C ALA A 80 16.80 -6.82 -4.59
N ASP A 81 17.79 -6.95 -3.72
CA ASP A 81 17.85 -7.99 -2.68
C ASP A 81 17.41 -7.47 -1.29
N GLU A 82 17.33 -6.15 -1.12
CA GLU A 82 16.90 -5.51 0.13
C GLU A 82 15.77 -4.49 -0.07
N SER A 83 14.94 -4.31 0.97
CA SER A 83 13.88 -3.31 0.98
C SER A 83 13.61 -2.73 2.38
N VAL A 84 13.14 -1.48 2.40
CA VAL A 84 12.79 -0.75 3.62
C VAL A 84 11.51 0.06 3.37
N ALA A 85 10.48 -0.17 4.18
CA ALA A 85 9.28 0.67 4.20
C ALA A 85 9.47 1.86 5.14
N SER A 86 9.20 3.07 4.65
CA SER A 86 9.39 4.33 5.39
C SER A 86 8.08 4.97 5.84
N GLY A 87 7.01 4.79 5.06
CA GLY A 87 5.71 5.43 5.34
C GLY A 87 4.52 4.55 4.96
N VAL A 88 3.37 4.84 5.54
CA VAL A 88 2.11 4.14 5.31
C VAL A 88 0.93 5.12 5.32
N SER A 89 -0.08 4.88 4.47
CA SER A 89 -1.31 5.67 4.42
C SER A 89 -2.16 5.51 5.69
N ALA A 90 -3.15 6.39 5.89
CA ALA A 90 -3.93 6.42 7.11
C ALA A 90 -4.77 5.15 7.33
N ASP A 91 -5.23 4.52 6.24
CA ASP A 91 -5.96 3.26 6.22
C ASP A 91 -5.05 2.02 6.17
N GLY A 92 -3.73 2.21 6.11
CA GLY A 92 -2.78 1.11 6.07
C GLY A 92 -2.71 0.35 4.74
N SER A 93 -3.34 0.86 3.67
CA SER A 93 -3.46 0.17 2.37
C SER A 93 -2.28 0.42 1.44
N VAL A 94 -1.61 1.57 1.54
CA VAL A 94 -0.46 1.95 0.72
C VAL A 94 0.78 2.11 1.59
N VAL A 95 1.87 1.44 1.22
CA VAL A 95 3.17 1.51 1.88
C VAL A 95 4.20 2.06 0.90
N VAL A 96 5.10 2.94 1.35
CA VAL A 96 6.15 3.50 0.50
C VAL A 96 7.52 3.32 1.11
N GLY A 97 8.55 3.29 0.28
CA GLY A 97 9.91 3.13 0.76
C GLY A 97 10.95 3.12 -0.34
N ARG A 98 12.03 2.37 -0.09
CA ARG A 98 13.07 2.11 -1.08
C ARG A 98 13.42 0.62 -1.10
N ALA A 99 13.75 0.12 -2.28
CA ALA A 99 14.41 -1.16 -2.46
C ALA A 99 15.78 -0.90 -3.08
N TYR A 100 16.78 -1.68 -2.69
CA TYR A 100 18.13 -1.49 -3.15
C TYR A 100 18.90 -2.80 -3.23
N THR A 101 20.00 -2.75 -3.97
CA THR A 101 21.02 -3.79 -3.95
C THR A 101 22.39 -3.24 -3.67
N SER A 102 23.25 -4.09 -3.11
CA SER A 102 24.65 -3.78 -2.79
C SER A 102 25.49 -3.36 -4.01
N TRP A 103 25.01 -3.65 -5.23
CA TRP A 103 25.81 -3.53 -6.44
C TRP A 103 25.58 -2.31 -7.32
N LEU A 104 24.49 -1.53 -7.18
CA LEU A 104 24.30 -0.16 -7.75
C LEU A 104 22.82 0.30 -7.88
N PHE A 105 21.83 -0.59 -7.70
CA PHE A 105 20.42 -0.20 -7.87
C PHE A 105 19.79 0.28 -6.56
N SER A 106 19.09 1.41 -6.59
CA SER A 106 18.20 1.85 -5.52
C SER A 106 17.00 2.52 -6.16
N GLY A 107 15.79 2.11 -5.78
CA GLY A 107 14.56 2.64 -6.34
C GLY A 107 13.53 2.89 -5.27
N ALA A 108 12.88 4.05 -5.34
CA ALA A 108 11.69 4.29 -4.55
C ALA A 108 10.57 3.33 -4.98
N PHE A 109 9.85 2.77 -4.01
CA PHE A 109 8.72 1.89 -4.27
C PHE A 109 7.43 2.41 -3.64
N ARG A 110 6.31 1.98 -4.21
CA ARG A 110 4.99 1.93 -3.58
C ARG A 110 4.54 0.47 -3.51
N TRP A 111 3.86 0.10 -2.44
CA TRP A 111 3.31 -1.23 -2.25
C TRP A 111 1.82 -1.14 -1.95
N THR A 112 1.04 -2.01 -2.57
CA THR A 112 -0.35 -2.30 -2.21
C THR A 112 -0.57 -3.81 -2.15
N ALA A 113 -1.63 -4.23 -1.47
CA ALA A 113 -1.97 -5.65 -1.40
C ALA A 113 -2.32 -6.25 -2.79
N ALA A 114 -2.89 -5.44 -3.70
CA ALA A 114 -3.26 -5.84 -5.04
C ALA A 114 -2.07 -5.81 -6.02
N GLY A 115 -1.36 -4.67 -6.09
CA GLY A 115 -0.27 -4.43 -7.05
C GLY A 115 1.11 -4.93 -6.62
N ARG A 116 1.25 -5.46 -5.39
CA ARG A 116 2.55 -5.81 -4.79
C ARG A 116 3.50 -4.59 -4.80
N MET A 117 4.82 -4.81 -4.83
CA MET A 117 5.82 -3.75 -4.79
C MET A 117 6.09 -3.21 -6.20
N GLU A 118 5.65 -1.98 -6.44
CA GLU A 118 5.79 -1.25 -7.71
C GLU A 118 7.00 -0.32 -7.66
N ASN A 119 7.79 -0.28 -8.74
CA ASN A 119 8.92 0.64 -8.87
C ASN A 119 8.45 2.01 -9.38
N LEU A 120 8.59 3.06 -8.55
CA LEU A 120 8.13 4.40 -8.92
C LEU A 120 8.88 4.98 -10.12
N ASN A 121 10.12 4.54 -10.38
CA ASN A 121 10.89 4.97 -11.54
C ASN A 121 10.39 4.39 -12.86
N ILE A 122 9.61 3.32 -12.81
CA ILE A 122 8.99 2.69 -13.98
C ILE A 122 7.57 3.23 -14.12
N THR A 123 6.77 3.12 -13.06
CA THR A 123 5.35 3.51 -13.07
C THR A 123 5.14 4.98 -13.40
N TYR A 124 6.02 5.87 -12.93
CA TYR A 124 5.93 7.33 -13.15
C TYR A 124 7.04 7.85 -14.07
N ALA A 125 7.62 6.99 -14.91
CA ALA A 125 8.71 7.36 -15.82
C ALA A 125 8.36 8.55 -16.73
N SER A 126 7.09 8.68 -17.13
CA SER A 126 6.60 9.80 -17.95
C SER A 126 6.70 11.17 -17.28
N LEU A 127 6.77 11.21 -15.94
CA LEU A 127 6.95 12.44 -15.17
C LEU A 127 8.44 12.79 -14.96
N LEU A 128 9.35 11.85 -15.24
CA LEU A 128 10.78 12.03 -15.05
C LEU A 128 11.40 12.66 -16.30
N ILE A 129 12.13 13.75 -16.12
CA ILE A 129 12.77 14.48 -17.23
C ILE A 129 14.20 13.96 -17.43
N GLY A 130 14.53 13.49 -18.63
CA GLY A 130 15.85 12.94 -18.94
C GLY A 130 16.20 11.76 -18.04
N ASP A 131 17.45 11.69 -17.57
CA ASP A 131 17.93 10.61 -16.69
C ASP A 131 17.58 10.85 -15.20
N SER A 132 16.44 11.49 -14.92
CA SER A 132 15.98 11.71 -13.53
C SER A 132 15.50 10.40 -12.92
N TRP A 133 15.68 10.24 -11.60
CA TRP A 133 15.23 9.05 -10.89
C TRP A 133 14.96 9.32 -9.41
N LEU A 134 14.01 8.59 -8.85
CA LEU A 134 13.54 8.62 -7.47
C LEU A 134 14.30 7.58 -6.65
N TYR A 135 15.05 8.05 -5.66
CA TYR A 135 15.89 7.18 -4.84
C TYR A 135 15.11 6.57 -3.66
N GLU A 136 14.33 7.38 -2.95
CA GLU A 136 13.60 6.94 -1.76
C GLU A 136 12.31 7.73 -1.57
N ALA A 137 11.20 7.01 -1.37
CA ALA A 137 9.96 7.56 -0.87
C ALA A 137 9.96 7.51 0.67
N ARG A 138 9.82 8.66 1.32
CA ARG A 138 9.92 8.80 2.78
C ARG A 138 8.59 8.89 3.49
N ALA A 139 7.58 9.48 2.84
CA ALA A 139 6.25 9.60 3.42
C ALA A 139 5.19 9.61 2.33
N ILE A 140 3.96 9.29 2.74
CA ILE A 140 2.78 9.27 1.91
C ILE A 140 1.66 10.01 2.64
N SER A 141 0.81 10.72 1.89
CA SER A 141 -0.35 11.40 2.46
C SER A 141 -1.38 10.41 3.02
N PRO A 142 -2.25 10.84 3.96
CA PRO A 142 -3.27 9.98 4.55
C PRO A 142 -4.15 9.24 3.55
N ASP A 143 -4.49 9.88 2.43
CA ASP A 143 -5.32 9.35 1.34
C ASP A 143 -4.56 8.42 0.37
N GLY A 144 -3.24 8.25 0.56
CA GLY A 144 -2.40 7.40 -0.29
C GLY A 144 -1.95 8.02 -1.62
N ARG A 145 -2.26 9.31 -1.87
CA ARG A 145 -2.05 9.95 -3.18
C ARG A 145 -0.71 10.66 -3.36
N TYR A 146 -0.22 11.33 -2.34
CA TYR A 146 0.97 12.17 -2.47
C TYR A 146 2.14 11.50 -1.79
N ILE A 147 3.19 11.22 -2.55
CA ILE A 147 4.42 10.63 -2.05
C ILE A 147 5.51 11.70 -2.03
N VAL A 148 6.21 11.83 -0.91
CA VAL A 148 7.38 12.71 -0.81
C VAL A 148 8.64 11.91 -0.58
N GLY A 149 9.76 12.42 -1.07
CA GLY A 149 11.02 11.70 -1.04
C GLY A 149 12.17 12.52 -1.57
N TRP A 150 13.22 11.85 -2.02
CA TRP A 150 14.32 12.49 -2.72
C TRP A 150 14.85 11.61 -3.85
N GLY A 151 15.45 12.25 -4.84
CA GLY A 151 15.95 11.63 -6.06
C GLY A 151 16.94 12.53 -6.79
N TYR A 152 17.42 12.09 -7.95
CA TYR A 152 18.26 12.89 -8.82
C TYR A 152 17.41 13.56 -9.89
N ASN A 153 17.57 14.87 -10.01
CA ASN A 153 16.97 15.69 -11.06
C ASN A 153 18.03 15.95 -12.14
N ALA A 154 17.88 15.30 -13.31
CA ALA A 154 18.81 15.43 -14.42
C ALA A 154 18.78 16.83 -15.06
N ALA A 155 17.67 17.57 -14.95
CA ALA A 155 17.58 18.92 -15.48
C ALA A 155 18.47 19.92 -14.72
N THR A 156 18.68 19.68 -13.42
CA THR A 156 19.52 20.54 -12.56
C THR A 156 20.88 19.90 -12.22
N GLY A 157 21.03 18.60 -12.43
CA GLY A 157 22.21 17.82 -12.07
C GLY A 157 22.40 17.64 -10.56
N ARG A 158 21.30 17.59 -9.79
CA ARG A 158 21.33 17.61 -8.32
C ARG A 158 20.42 16.55 -7.71
N TYR A 159 20.75 16.17 -6.47
CA TYR A 159 19.81 15.46 -5.61
C TYR A 159 18.83 16.45 -4.99
N GLU A 160 17.53 16.23 -5.20
CA GLU A 160 16.46 17.12 -4.79
C GLU A 160 15.35 16.34 -4.09
N ALA A 161 14.64 17.02 -3.19
CA ALA A 161 13.40 16.50 -2.65
C ALA A 161 12.31 16.55 -3.72
N TYR A 162 11.41 15.57 -3.72
CA TYR A 162 10.27 15.54 -4.64
C TYR A 162 8.94 15.46 -3.89
N LEU A 163 7.91 15.97 -4.55
CA LEU A 163 6.50 15.67 -4.29
C LEU A 163 5.98 14.99 -5.55
N LEU A 164 5.53 13.75 -5.41
CA LEU A 164 4.93 12.95 -6.46
C LEU A 164 3.43 12.88 -6.19
N ASP A 165 2.64 13.31 -7.15
CA ASP A 165 1.20 13.08 -7.19
C ASP A 165 0.94 11.76 -7.92
N THR A 166 0.39 10.77 -7.22
CA THR A 166 0.10 9.44 -7.78
C THR A 166 -1.27 9.36 -8.43
N LEU A 167 -1.90 10.50 -8.76
CA LEU A 167 -3.17 10.51 -9.48
C LEU A 167 -3.12 9.53 -10.64
N CYS A 168 -4.11 8.65 -10.68
CA CYS A 168 -4.31 7.75 -11.79
C CYS A 168 -4.28 8.56 -13.10
N THR A 169 -3.49 8.11 -14.06
CA THR A 169 -3.43 8.70 -15.39
C THR A 169 -4.03 7.69 -16.36
N PRO A 170 -5.09 8.04 -17.12
CA PRO A 170 -5.75 7.09 -18.00
C PRO A 170 -4.75 6.48 -18.99
N HIS A 171 -4.88 5.18 -19.24
CA HIS A 171 -3.96 4.45 -20.11
C HIS A 171 -4.68 3.45 -21.03
N ASN A 172 -3.94 2.78 -21.90
CA ASN A 172 -4.47 1.87 -22.90
C ASN A 172 -4.89 0.50 -22.35
N GLY A 173 -4.95 0.31 -21.03
CA GLY A 173 -5.29 -0.98 -20.43
C GLY A 173 -4.13 -1.95 -20.17
N ASP A 174 -2.87 -1.54 -20.41
CA ASP A 174 -1.68 -2.25 -19.87
C ASP A 174 -1.58 -1.93 -18.37
N VAL A 175 -2.16 -2.77 -17.53
CA VAL A 175 -2.29 -2.55 -16.07
C VAL A 175 -1.10 -3.12 -15.30
N ASP A 176 -0.40 -4.14 -15.83
CA ASP A 176 0.78 -4.71 -15.17
C ASP A 176 2.12 -4.09 -15.63
N GLY A 177 2.09 -3.30 -16.71
CA GLY A 177 3.20 -2.49 -17.19
C GLY A 177 4.25 -3.29 -17.96
N ASP A 178 3.91 -4.46 -18.49
CA ASP A 178 4.84 -5.29 -19.25
C ASP A 178 5.01 -4.85 -20.72
N GLY A 179 4.21 -3.88 -21.15
CA GLY A 179 4.24 -3.27 -22.48
C GLY A 179 3.30 -3.93 -23.49
N CYS A 180 2.64 -5.04 -23.13
CA CYS A 180 1.57 -5.68 -23.87
C CYS A 180 0.22 -5.36 -23.21
N VAL A 181 -0.86 -5.42 -23.98
CA VAL A 181 -2.22 -5.46 -23.42
C VAL A 181 -2.80 -6.83 -23.69
N ASP A 182 -2.87 -7.69 -22.68
CA ASP A 182 -3.26 -9.09 -22.83
C ASP A 182 -4.24 -9.59 -21.77
N ASP A 183 -4.38 -10.91 -21.66
CA ASP A 183 -5.32 -11.53 -20.73
C ASP A 183 -4.90 -11.40 -19.26
N ALA A 184 -3.61 -11.19 -18.97
CA ALA A 184 -3.14 -10.87 -17.63
C ALA A 184 -3.70 -9.51 -17.17
N ASP A 185 -3.69 -8.52 -18.05
CA ASP A 185 -4.25 -7.20 -17.74
C ASP A 185 -5.76 -7.27 -17.50
N MET A 186 -6.45 -7.99 -18.39
CA MET A 186 -7.90 -8.18 -18.29
C MET A 186 -8.27 -8.87 -16.97
N LEU A 187 -7.51 -9.88 -16.56
CA LEU A 187 -7.74 -10.58 -15.30
C LEU A 187 -7.50 -9.69 -14.08
N ALA A 188 -6.50 -8.82 -14.13
CA ALA A 188 -6.22 -7.90 -13.03
C ALA A 188 -7.36 -6.90 -12.81
N VAL A 189 -7.92 -6.32 -13.87
CA VAL A 189 -9.12 -5.46 -13.79
C VAL A 189 -10.32 -6.24 -13.25
N LEU A 190 -10.54 -7.46 -13.76
CA LEU A 190 -11.66 -8.30 -13.32
C LEU A 190 -11.59 -8.66 -11.83
N PHE A 191 -10.41 -8.92 -11.29
CA PHE A 191 -10.23 -9.18 -9.86
C PHE A 191 -10.43 -7.94 -8.98
N ALA A 192 -10.32 -6.75 -9.55
CA ALA A 192 -10.56 -5.49 -8.86
C ALA A 192 -11.96 -4.91 -9.09
N PHE A 193 -12.80 -5.57 -9.89
CA PHE A 193 -14.12 -5.06 -10.26
C PHE A 193 -15.00 -4.72 -9.04
N GLY A 194 -15.56 -3.51 -9.03
CA GLY A 194 -16.36 -2.93 -7.96
C GLY A 194 -15.56 -2.26 -6.84
N GLN A 195 -14.23 -2.24 -6.91
CA GLN A 195 -13.42 -1.43 -6.01
C GLN A 195 -13.61 0.07 -6.30
N THR A 196 -13.51 0.90 -5.27
CA THR A 196 -13.66 2.36 -5.37
C THR A 196 -12.60 3.07 -4.54
N GLY A 197 -12.26 4.30 -4.91
CA GLY A 197 -11.37 5.18 -4.13
C GLY A 197 -10.18 5.70 -4.93
N SER A 198 -9.26 6.37 -4.23
CA SER A 198 -8.10 7.05 -4.84
C SER A 198 -6.86 6.17 -5.02
N ASN A 199 -6.88 4.94 -4.52
CA ASN A 199 -5.71 4.04 -4.46
C ASN A 199 -5.88 2.76 -5.30
N LEU A 200 -6.66 2.82 -6.37
CA LEU A 200 -6.96 1.68 -7.23
C LEU A 200 -5.75 1.23 -8.06
N GLY A 201 -4.67 2.00 -8.15
CA GLY A 201 -3.50 1.64 -8.96
C GLY A 201 -3.80 1.80 -10.44
N ARG A 202 -3.32 0.87 -11.28
CA ARG A 202 -3.54 0.88 -12.74
C ARG A 202 -4.79 0.11 -13.20
N VAL A 203 -5.52 -0.54 -12.29
CA VAL A 203 -6.74 -1.29 -12.66
C VAL A 203 -7.97 -0.40 -12.84
N ASP A 204 -7.95 0.82 -12.30
CA ASP A 204 -8.86 1.91 -12.70
C ASP A 204 -8.24 2.56 -13.95
N VAL A 205 -8.55 2.00 -15.11
CA VAL A 205 -7.89 2.33 -16.39
C VAL A 205 -8.30 3.72 -16.87
N ASN A 206 -9.53 4.13 -16.55
CA ASN A 206 -10.10 5.40 -16.96
C ASN A 206 -9.95 6.53 -15.90
N CYS A 207 -9.52 6.17 -14.69
CA CYS A 207 -9.25 7.05 -13.55
C CYS A 207 -10.47 7.79 -12.99
N ASP A 208 -11.66 7.19 -13.04
CA ASP A 208 -12.88 7.76 -12.48
C ASP A 208 -13.08 7.43 -10.99
N GLY A 209 -12.19 6.63 -10.41
CA GLY A 209 -12.22 6.25 -9.01
C GLY A 209 -13.11 5.03 -8.72
N VAL A 210 -13.55 4.32 -9.74
CA VAL A 210 -14.30 3.06 -9.67
C VAL A 210 -13.71 2.08 -10.67
N VAL A 211 -13.43 0.84 -10.26
CA VAL A 211 -13.09 -0.22 -11.22
C VAL A 211 -14.39 -0.85 -11.71
N ASP A 212 -14.80 -0.58 -12.94
CA ASP A 212 -16.05 -1.10 -13.50
C ASP A 212 -15.93 -1.58 -14.96
N ASP A 213 -17.07 -1.70 -15.65
CA ASP A 213 -17.12 -2.19 -17.02
C ASP A 213 -16.48 -1.21 -18.00
N ALA A 214 -16.39 0.08 -17.67
CA ALA A 214 -15.68 1.05 -18.49
C ALA A 214 -14.17 0.77 -18.52
N ASP A 215 -13.56 0.39 -17.39
CA ASP A 215 -12.15 0.00 -17.34
C ASP A 215 -11.90 -1.30 -18.11
N LEU A 216 -12.75 -2.30 -17.88
CA LEU A 216 -12.65 -3.58 -18.56
C LEU A 216 -12.81 -3.44 -20.07
N LEU A 217 -13.72 -2.58 -20.52
CA LEU A 217 -13.91 -2.28 -21.94
C LEU A 217 -12.68 -1.57 -22.54
N GLN A 218 -11.97 -0.74 -21.79
CA GLN A 218 -10.73 -0.13 -22.28
C GLN A 218 -9.62 -1.16 -22.50
N VAL A 219 -9.44 -2.13 -21.59
CA VAL A 219 -8.51 -3.24 -21.81
C VAL A 219 -8.92 -4.02 -23.06
N LEU A 220 -10.21 -4.36 -23.17
CA LEU A 220 -10.72 -5.16 -24.29
C LEU A 220 -10.56 -4.46 -25.66
N PHE A 221 -10.76 -3.14 -25.73
CA PHE A 221 -10.60 -2.38 -26.97
C PHE A 221 -9.16 -2.26 -27.43
N ASN A 222 -8.19 -2.37 -26.52
CA ASN A 222 -6.76 -2.29 -26.82
C ASN A 222 -6.05 -3.65 -26.78
N PHE A 223 -6.81 -4.74 -26.62
CA PHE A 223 -6.27 -6.10 -26.49
C PHE A 223 -5.37 -6.46 -27.69
N GLY A 224 -4.17 -6.96 -27.39
CA GLY A 224 -3.12 -7.28 -28.36
C GLY A 224 -2.28 -6.08 -28.83
N SER A 225 -2.44 -4.90 -28.22
CA SER A 225 -1.56 -3.76 -28.49
C SER A 225 -0.23 -3.88 -27.74
N GLY A 226 0.86 -3.38 -28.33
CA GLY A 226 2.18 -3.39 -27.70
C GLY A 226 2.97 -4.71 -27.82
N CYS A 227 2.34 -5.75 -28.37
CA CYS A 227 2.91 -7.08 -28.63
C CYS A 227 3.70 -7.19 -29.95
#